data_AF-A0A0Q5NLB7-F1
#
_entry.id   AF-A0A0Q5NLB7-F1
#
_cell.length_a   1.000
_cell.length_b   1.000
_cell.length_c   1.000
_cell.angle_alpha   90.00
_cell.angle_beta   90.00
_cell.angle_gamma   90.00
#
_symmetry.space_group_name_H-M   'P 1'
#
loop_
_entity.id
_entity.type
_entity.pdbx_description
1 polymer ?
#
loop_
_entity_poly.entity_id
_entity_poly.type
_entity_poly.pdbx_seq_one_letter_code
_entity_poly.pdbx_strand_id
1 'polypeptide(L)'
;MKRLSGLLLILFMLLNLCSSAQSGCLVAANNDTVYTERENSGLVNAVLSIVFGGNPVYKPNPSEPSTSACISFSQTKWLATTQNCTVCPAGYSYNFLGAVNGCQTTTYVGKVANKTIVQCDLDDYSWLFATATGAFGFLFIRRQII
;
A
#
# COMPACT_ATOMS: atom_id res chain seq x y z
N MET A 1 28.48 -30.05 18.21
CA MET A 1 27.18 -29.97 17.51
C MET A 1 26.12 -29.14 18.25
N LYS A 2 26.02 -29.15 19.59
CA LYS A 2 25.00 -28.36 20.34
C LYS A 2 25.11 -26.82 20.20
N ARG A 3 26.31 -26.28 19.95
CA ARG A 3 26.52 -24.82 19.79
C ARG A 3 26.11 -24.26 18.42
N LEU A 4 26.00 -25.10 17.39
CA LEU A 4 25.58 -24.67 16.05
C LEU A 4 24.06 -24.46 15.97
N SER A 5 23.29 -25.28 16.70
CA SER A 5 21.82 -25.20 16.73
C SER A 5 21.31 -23.93 17.43
N GLY A 6 21.97 -23.48 18.51
CA GLY A 6 21.60 -22.22 19.17
C GLY A 6 21.85 -20.98 18.31
N LEU A 7 22.93 -20.98 17.51
CA LEU A 7 23.28 -19.85 16.64
C LEU A 7 22.30 -19.71 15.46
N LEU A 8 21.81 -20.83 14.92
CA LEU A 8 20.80 -20.88 13.86
C LEU A 8 19.43 -20.36 14.34
N LEU A 9 19.08 -20.63 15.59
CA LEU A 9 17.81 -20.20 16.19
C LEU A 9 17.79 -18.69 16.48
N ILE A 10 18.93 -18.13 16.92
CA ILE A 10 19.11 -16.67 17.09
C ILE A 10 19.07 -15.96 15.73
N LEU A 11 19.71 -16.53 14.70
CA LEU A 11 19.66 -15.98 13.35
C LEU A 11 18.23 -15.97 12.78
N PHE A 12 17.45 -17.02 13.02
CA PHE A 12 16.05 -17.10 12.60
C PHE A 12 15.15 -16.08 13.30
N MET A 13 15.40 -15.79 14.59
CA MET A 13 14.68 -14.73 15.31
C MET A 13 15.04 -13.32 14.80
N LEU A 14 16.30 -13.08 14.46
CA LEU A 14 16.75 -11.77 13.96
C LEU A 14 16.18 -11.44 12.57
N LEU A 15 15.91 -12.45 11.74
CA LEU A 15 15.32 -12.27 10.40
C LEU A 15 13.85 -11.81 10.42
N ASN A 16 13.13 -12.02 11.53
CA ASN A 16 11.71 -11.65 11.66
C ASN A 16 11.49 -10.17 12.08
N LEU A 17 12.55 -9.42 12.38
CA LEU A 17 12.44 -8.06 12.93
C LEU A 17 12.36 -6.94 11.87
N CYS A 18 12.38 -7.25 10.58
CA CYS A 18 12.41 -6.24 9.52
C CYS A 18 11.11 -6.23 8.69
N SER A 19 9.99 -5.89 9.33
CA SER A 19 8.78 -5.44 8.61
C SER A 19 8.50 -3.99 8.97
N SER A 20 9.03 -3.08 8.15
CA SER A 20 8.69 -1.66 8.24
C SER A 20 7.28 -1.46 7.68
N ALA A 21 6.34 -1.01 8.52
CA ALA A 21 5.04 -0.57 8.05
C ALA A 21 5.22 0.68 7.16
N GLN A 22 5.11 0.52 5.85
CA GLN A 22 5.22 1.62 4.90
C GLN A 22 3.91 2.42 4.89
N SER A 23 3.98 3.72 5.20
CA SER A 23 2.86 4.66 5.16
C SER A 23 2.99 5.60 3.96
N GLY A 24 1.90 5.84 3.24
CA GLY A 24 1.81 6.76 2.11
C GLY A 24 0.62 7.70 2.23
N CYS A 25 0.41 8.56 1.23
CA CYS A 25 -0.77 9.42 1.10
C CYS A 25 -1.58 8.98 -0.12
N LEU A 26 -2.76 8.41 0.12
CA LEU A 26 -3.70 8.01 -0.92
C LEU A 26 -4.55 9.21 -1.36
N VAL A 27 -4.44 9.57 -2.63
CA VAL A 27 -5.23 10.63 -3.26
C VAL A 27 -6.23 10.00 -4.23
N ALA A 28 -7.47 9.82 -3.78
CA ALA A 28 -8.54 9.23 -4.58
C ALA A 28 -8.90 10.06 -5.83
N ALA A 29 -8.69 11.38 -5.77
CA ALA A 29 -8.96 12.29 -6.89
C ALA A 29 -8.03 12.08 -8.11
N ASN A 30 -6.95 11.31 -7.96
CA ASN A 30 -5.93 11.12 -9.01
C ASN A 30 -5.68 9.63 -9.26
N ASN A 31 -6.70 8.90 -9.73
CA ASN A 31 -6.64 7.47 -10.06
C ASN A 31 -6.10 6.59 -8.91
N ASP A 32 -6.49 6.88 -7.68
CA ASP A 32 -6.01 6.19 -6.48
C ASP A 32 -4.47 6.10 -6.42
N THR A 33 -3.80 7.21 -6.63
CA THR A 33 -2.33 7.27 -6.52
C THR A 33 -1.92 7.43 -5.06
N VAL A 34 -0.89 6.70 -4.64
CA VAL A 34 -0.29 6.76 -3.32
C VAL A 34 1.10 7.36 -3.38
N TYR A 35 1.29 8.47 -2.68
CA TYR A 35 2.58 9.13 -2.53
C TYR A 35 3.29 8.55 -1.33
N THR A 36 4.42 7.87 -1.53
CA THR A 36 5.03 7.02 -0.50
C THR A 36 6.09 7.73 0.34
N GLU A 37 6.56 8.91 -0.11
CA GLU A 37 7.59 9.66 0.58
C GLU A 37 7.01 10.89 1.31
N ARG A 38 7.24 10.94 2.63
CA ARG A 38 6.87 12.08 3.46
C ARG A 38 7.86 13.22 3.31
N GLU A 39 7.37 14.45 3.31
CA GLU A 39 8.22 15.63 3.39
C GLU A 39 8.81 15.75 4.81
N ASN A 40 10.10 15.46 4.94
CA ASN A 40 10.83 15.52 6.21
C ASN A 40 11.81 16.70 6.29
N SER A 41 11.80 17.62 5.33
CA SER A 41 12.61 18.84 5.39
C SER A 41 12.16 19.66 6.61
N GLY A 42 12.96 19.70 7.68
CA GLY A 42 12.50 20.10 9.03
C GLY A 42 11.74 21.44 9.09
N LEU A 43 12.28 22.49 8.46
CA LEU A 43 11.63 23.81 8.41
C LEU A 43 10.35 23.79 7.57
N VAL A 44 10.38 23.07 6.45
CA VAL A 44 9.27 22.96 5.50
C VAL A 44 8.11 22.19 6.13
N ASN A 45 8.39 21.05 6.78
CA ASN A 45 7.41 20.24 7.50
C ASN A 45 6.78 20.99 8.68
N ALA A 46 7.55 21.77 9.45
CA ALA A 46 7.01 22.56 10.56
C ALA A 46 6.02 23.62 10.07
N VAL A 47 6.39 24.41 9.06
CA VAL A 47 5.52 25.46 8.52
C VAL A 47 4.32 24.88 7.79
N LEU A 48 4.51 23.84 6.97
CA LEU A 48 3.43 23.15 6.26
C LEU A 48 2.46 22.49 7.23
N SER A 49 2.94 21.95 8.35
CA SER A 49 2.05 21.40 9.39
C SER A 49 1.15 22.46 9.99
N ILE A 50 1.61 23.72 10.10
CA ILE A 50 0.76 24.83 10.57
C ILE A 50 -0.25 25.21 9.48
N VAL A 51 0.20 25.35 8.23
CA VAL A 51 -0.64 25.74 7.08
C VAL A 51 -1.73 24.70 6.80
N PHE A 52 -1.44 23.41 6.96
CA PHE A 52 -2.36 22.31 6.67
C PHE A 52 -2.99 21.68 7.92
N GLY A 53 -2.96 22.35 9.07
CA GLY A 53 -3.71 21.95 10.27
C GLY A 53 -3.22 20.65 10.91
N GLY A 54 -1.92 20.40 10.91
CA GLY A 54 -1.25 19.24 11.51
C GLY A 54 -1.14 18.02 10.59
N ASN A 55 -1.60 18.13 9.34
CA ASN A 55 -1.59 17.01 8.41
C ASN A 55 -0.19 16.78 7.81
N PRO A 56 0.26 15.51 7.71
CA PRO A 56 1.49 15.17 7.03
C PRO A 56 1.45 15.58 5.56
N VAL A 57 2.53 16.20 5.11
CA VAL A 57 2.75 16.50 3.69
C VAL A 57 3.63 15.43 3.06
N TYR A 58 3.27 15.01 1.85
CA TYR A 58 3.99 14.03 1.06
C TYR A 58 4.51 14.66 -0.22
N LYS A 59 5.66 14.15 -0.68
CA LYS A 59 6.27 14.57 -1.93
C LYS A 59 5.49 14.01 -3.11
N PRO A 60 5.50 14.70 -4.26
CA PRO A 60 4.80 14.23 -5.46
C PRO A 60 5.46 13.03 -6.13
N ASN A 61 6.71 12.71 -5.79
CA ASN A 61 7.44 11.55 -6.27
C ASN A 61 8.35 11.02 -5.15
N PRO A 62 8.52 9.70 -4.98
CA PRO A 62 7.89 8.58 -5.71
C PRO A 62 6.38 8.43 -5.46
N SER A 63 5.67 7.89 -6.46
CA SER A 63 4.26 7.54 -6.36
C SER A 63 3.99 6.13 -6.89
N GLU A 64 3.02 5.44 -6.28
CA GLU A 64 2.62 4.07 -6.59
C GLU A 64 1.09 4.00 -6.74
N PRO A 65 0.53 3.10 -7.56
CA PRO A 65 -0.92 2.89 -7.61
C PRO A 65 -1.43 2.22 -6.32
N SER A 66 -2.62 2.61 -5.84
CA SER A 66 -3.25 2.06 -4.63
C SER A 66 -3.62 0.59 -4.74
N THR A 67 -3.93 0.14 -5.97
CA THR A 67 -4.32 -1.23 -6.28
C THR A 67 -3.70 -1.64 -7.61
N SER A 68 -3.07 -2.81 -7.63
CA SER A 68 -2.78 -3.55 -8.86
C SER A 68 -3.81 -4.67 -9.05
N ALA A 69 -3.92 -5.24 -10.24
CA ALA A 69 -4.71 -6.46 -10.44
C ALA A 69 -4.04 -7.65 -9.72
N CYS A 70 -4.83 -8.64 -9.28
CA CYS A 70 -4.31 -9.87 -8.68
C CYS A 70 -3.56 -10.68 -9.75
N ILE A 71 -2.25 -10.45 -9.88
CA ILE A 71 -1.38 -11.20 -10.82
C ILE A 71 -0.69 -12.38 -10.11
N SER A 72 -0.69 -12.40 -8.77
CA SER A 72 -0.06 -13.42 -7.93
C SER A 72 -0.95 -13.77 -6.73
N PHE A 73 -0.60 -14.83 -5.99
CA PHE A 73 -1.31 -15.33 -4.79
C PHE A 73 -1.50 -14.25 -3.71
N SER A 74 -0.64 -13.25 -3.68
CA SER A 74 -0.82 -12.08 -2.83
C SER A 74 -0.44 -10.82 -3.60
N GLN A 75 -1.09 -9.71 -3.27
CA GLN A 75 -0.80 -8.42 -3.85
C GLN A 75 -0.75 -7.33 -2.79
N THR A 76 0.01 -6.29 -3.08
CA THR A 76 0.02 -5.09 -2.26
C THR A 76 -1.24 -4.28 -2.53
N LYS A 77 -1.93 -3.89 -1.45
CA LYS A 77 -3.03 -2.94 -1.45
C LYS A 77 -2.77 -1.85 -0.42
N TRP A 78 -2.98 -0.61 -0.83
CA TRP A 78 -2.97 0.51 0.08
C TRP A 78 -4.35 0.73 0.69
N LEU A 79 -4.41 0.81 2.02
CA LEU A 79 -5.66 1.02 2.74
C LEU A 79 -5.64 2.38 3.42
N ALA A 80 -6.60 3.23 3.08
CA ALA A 80 -6.79 4.54 3.69
C ALA A 80 -7.07 4.40 5.19
N THR A 81 -6.41 5.24 5.97
CA THR A 81 -6.65 5.45 7.40
C THR A 81 -7.53 6.68 7.62
N THR A 82 -7.77 7.03 8.88
CA THR A 82 -8.58 8.21 9.24
C THR A 82 -7.83 9.54 9.08
N GLN A 83 -6.49 9.52 9.16
CA GLN A 83 -5.65 10.72 9.12
C GLN A 83 -5.63 11.34 7.70
N ASN A 84 -5.81 12.65 7.62
CA ASN A 84 -5.68 13.39 6.36
C ASN A 84 -4.20 13.56 6.00
N CYS A 85 -3.91 13.65 4.71
CA CYS A 85 -2.59 14.00 4.19
C CYS A 85 -2.73 14.97 3.03
N THR A 86 -1.63 15.67 2.72
CA THR A 86 -1.61 16.65 1.64
C THR A 86 -0.40 16.42 0.76
N VAL A 87 -0.57 16.60 -0.56
CA VAL A 87 0.51 16.49 -1.54
C VAL A 87 0.52 17.77 -2.38
N CYS A 88 1.71 18.32 -2.58
CA CYS A 88 1.94 19.48 -3.45
C CYS A 88 2.57 19.00 -4.78
N PRO A 89 1.77 18.67 -5.83
CA PRO A 89 2.27 18.19 -7.13
C PRO A 89 3.29 19.11 -7.80
N ALA A 90 3.05 20.42 -7.77
CA ALA A 90 3.92 21.42 -8.38
C ALA A 90 5.01 21.96 -7.43
N GLY A 91 5.18 21.35 -6.25
CA GLY A 91 6.09 21.85 -5.22
C GLY A 91 5.51 22.96 -4.35
N TYR A 92 6.39 23.60 -3.58
CA TYR A 92 6.03 24.56 -2.55
C TYR A 92 6.09 26.00 -3.06
N SER A 93 5.14 26.82 -2.62
CA SER A 93 5.17 28.27 -2.79
C SER A 93 6.00 28.90 -1.67
N TYR A 94 6.85 29.86 -2.02
CA TYR A 94 7.67 30.60 -1.07
C TYR A 94 7.24 32.07 -1.06
N ASN A 95 7.14 32.66 0.13
CA ASN A 95 6.94 34.10 0.29
C ASN A 95 8.25 34.86 -0.02
N PHE A 96 8.18 36.18 -0.16
CA PHE A 96 9.32 37.08 -0.37
C PHE A 96 10.46 36.89 0.65
N LEU A 97 10.13 36.42 1.87
CA LEU A 97 11.09 36.11 2.94
C LEU A 97 11.70 34.69 2.81
N GLY A 98 11.42 33.94 1.75
CA GLY A 98 11.91 32.57 1.56
C GLY A 98 11.19 31.50 2.40
N ALA A 99 10.14 31.88 3.15
CA ALA A 99 9.33 30.95 3.93
C ALA A 99 8.27 30.25 3.08
N VAL A 100 8.05 28.95 3.30
CA VAL A 100 7.01 28.19 2.62
C VAL A 100 5.63 28.71 3.02
N ASN A 101 4.77 29.01 2.06
CA ASN A 101 3.43 29.57 2.26
C ASN A 101 2.31 28.60 1.82
N GLY A 102 2.65 27.45 1.22
CA GLY A 102 1.68 26.44 0.76
C GLY A 102 2.17 25.70 -0.47
N CYS A 103 1.24 25.12 -1.24
CA CYS A 103 1.55 24.55 -2.56
C CYS A 103 1.54 25.63 -3.65
N GLN A 104 2.36 25.49 -4.69
CA GLN A 104 2.48 26.47 -5.78
C GLN A 104 1.22 26.58 -6.65
N THR A 105 0.49 25.48 -6.84
CA THR A 105 -0.72 25.45 -7.69
C THR A 105 -1.88 24.78 -6.96
N THR A 106 -2.14 23.50 -7.23
CA THR A 106 -3.19 22.71 -6.63
C THR A 106 -2.66 21.91 -5.46
N THR A 107 -3.45 21.82 -4.40
CA THR A 107 -3.23 20.91 -3.27
C THR A 107 -4.01 19.64 -3.50
N TYR A 108 -3.36 18.48 -3.46
CA TYR A 108 -4.07 17.21 -3.42
C TYR A 108 -4.30 16.82 -1.97
N VAL A 109 -5.57 16.68 -1.59
CA VAL A 109 -5.97 16.23 -0.27
C VAL A 109 -6.28 14.74 -0.35
N GLY A 110 -5.64 13.98 0.51
CA GLY A 110 -5.77 12.53 0.58
C GLY A 110 -5.94 12.03 2.00
N LYS A 111 -5.89 10.71 2.15
CA LYS A 111 -5.81 10.02 3.44
C LYS A 111 -4.49 9.30 3.56
N VAL A 112 -3.87 9.34 4.74
CA VAL A 112 -2.71 8.51 5.03
C VAL A 112 -3.13 7.07 4.81
N ALA A 113 -2.36 6.30 4.05
CA ALA A 113 -2.66 4.92 3.72
C ALA A 113 -1.53 4.01 4.18
N ASN A 114 -1.88 2.82 4.64
CA ASN A 114 -0.93 1.79 5.03
C ASN A 114 -0.82 0.75 3.94
N LYS A 115 0.42 0.33 3.67
CA LYS A 115 0.70 -0.77 2.75
C LYS A 115 0.31 -2.09 3.42
N THR A 116 -0.65 -2.79 2.84
CA THR A 116 -1.11 -4.11 3.31
C THR A 116 -0.97 -5.12 2.20
N ILE A 117 -0.79 -6.38 2.57
CA ILE A 117 -0.80 -7.49 1.61
C ILE A 117 -2.19 -8.11 1.70
N VAL A 118 -2.91 -8.13 0.58
CA VAL A 118 -4.17 -8.86 0.46
C VAL A 118 -3.92 -10.16 -0.27
N GLN A 119 -4.47 -11.24 0.27
CA GLN A 119 -4.41 -12.56 -0.33
C GLN A 119 -5.41 -12.61 -1.49
N CYS A 120 -4.94 -13.06 -2.64
CA CYS A 120 -5.72 -13.22 -3.86
C CYS A 120 -5.85 -14.73 -4.12
N ASP A 121 -6.55 -15.42 -3.22
CA ASP A 121 -6.80 -16.85 -3.37
C ASP A 121 -7.75 -17.07 -4.56
N LEU A 122 -7.17 -17.29 -5.76
CA LEU A 122 -7.93 -17.90 -6.84
C LEU A 122 -8.38 -19.32 -6.45
N ASP A 123 -7.63 -19.97 -5.55
CA ASP A 123 -7.82 -21.37 -5.21
C ASP A 123 -9.09 -21.64 -4.39
N ASP A 124 -9.56 -20.65 -3.63
CA ASP A 124 -10.83 -20.70 -2.89
C ASP A 124 -12.07 -20.80 -3.80
N TYR A 125 -11.91 -20.55 -5.11
CA TYR A 125 -12.97 -20.74 -6.10
C TYR A 125 -12.70 -21.93 -7.04
N SER A 126 -11.50 -22.53 -7.01
CA SER A 126 -11.15 -23.71 -7.82
C SER A 126 -12.01 -24.92 -7.51
N TRP A 127 -12.40 -25.12 -6.24
CA TRP A 127 -13.21 -26.27 -5.83
C TRP A 127 -14.58 -26.31 -6.53
N LEU A 128 -15.16 -25.15 -6.83
CA LEU A 128 -16.46 -25.06 -7.49
C LEU A 128 -16.36 -25.50 -8.96
N PHE A 129 -15.26 -25.14 -9.63
CA PHE A 129 -14.96 -25.66 -10.96
C PHE A 129 -14.64 -27.16 -10.93
N ALA A 130 -13.86 -27.63 -9.95
CA ALA A 130 -13.54 -29.05 -9.82
C ALA A 130 -14.79 -29.91 -9.56
N THR A 131 -15.68 -29.47 -8.67
CA THR A 131 -16.94 -30.16 -8.36
C THR A 131 -17.89 -30.15 -9.54
N ALA A 132 -18.04 -29.03 -10.24
CA ALA A 132 -18.85 -28.95 -11.45
C ALA A 132 -18.35 -29.93 -12.52
N THR A 133 -17.04 -29.93 -12.79
CA THR A 133 -16.44 -30.83 -13.79
C THR A 133 -16.59 -32.30 -13.39
N GLY A 134 -16.41 -32.62 -12.11
CA GLY A 134 -16.63 -33.98 -11.58
C GLY A 134 -18.08 -34.44 -11.69
N ALA A 135 -19.05 -33.58 -11.40
CA ALA A 135 -20.48 -33.89 -11.53
C ALA A 135 -20.88 -34.14 -13.00
N PHE A 136 -20.40 -33.29 -13.92
CA PHE A 136 -20.62 -33.49 -15.36
C PHE A 136 -19.98 -34.79 -15.85
N GLY A 137 -18.74 -35.09 -15.45
CA GLY A 137 -18.06 -36.34 -15.79
C GLY A 137 -18.82 -37.57 -15.28
N PHE A 138 -19.31 -37.54 -14.04
CA PHE A 138 -20.11 -38.62 -13.46
C PHE A 138 -21.40 -38.88 -14.23
N LEU A 139 -22.14 -37.82 -14.59
CA LEU A 139 -23.38 -37.94 -15.37
C LEU A 139 -23.13 -38.54 -16.77
N PHE A 140 -22.00 -38.20 -17.38
CA PHE A 140 -21.63 -38.71 -18.70
C PHE A 140 -21.30 -40.20 -18.66
N ILE A 141 -20.51 -40.64 -17.68
CA ILE A 141 -20.18 -42.05 -17.47
C ILE A 141 -21.44 -42.86 -17.17
N ARG A 142 -22.33 -42.33 -16.32
CA ARG A 142 -23.58 -43.01 -15.96
C ARG A 142 -24.52 -43.20 -17.16
N ARG A 143 -24.47 -42.29 -18.15
CA ARG A 143 -25.22 -42.40 -19.41
C ARG A 143 -24.64 -43.40 -20.41
N GLN A 144 -23.38 -43.82 -20.27
CA GLN A 144 -22.78 -44.84 -21.15
C GLN A 144 -22.90 -46.27 -20.62
N ILE A 145 -23.14 -46.43 -19.32
CA ILE A 145 -23.25 -47.75 -18.66
C ILE A 145 -24.70 -48.27 -18.66
N ILE A 146 -25.70 -47.40 -18.85
CA ILE A 146 -27.12 -47.73 -19.01
C ILE A 146 -27.48 -47.67 -20.49
#